data_AF-A0A952XAT5-F1
#
_entry.id   AF-A0A952XAT5-F1
#
_cell.length_a   1.000
_cell.length_b   1.000
_cell.length_c   1.000
_cell.angle_alpha   90.00
_cell.angle_beta   90.00
_cell.angle_gamma   90.00
#
_symmetry.space_group_name_H-M   'P 1'
#
loop_
_entity.id
_entity.type
_entity.pdbx_description
1 polymer ?
#
loop_
_entity_poly.entity_id
_entity_poly.type
_entity_poly.pdbx_seq_one_letter_code
_entity_poly.pdbx_strand_id
1 'polypeptide(L)'
;MTTPPIEIDKNIALPPLPQTFLRLYPFPDMDVGDSFFLAGKAAERQRLRQRIRCAARRFAARRAAPDERRFTTRAVEGGVRCWRIA
;
A
#
# COMPACT_ATOMS: atom_id res chain seq x y z
N MET A 1 -20.65 12.88 20.78
CA MET A 1 -20.27 13.29 19.40
C MET A 1 -21.17 12.53 18.45
N THR A 2 -22.05 13.21 17.72
CA THR A 2 -23.00 12.56 16.79
C THR A 2 -22.33 12.47 15.42
N THR A 3 -22.18 11.27 14.86
CA THR A 3 -21.62 11.07 13.53
C THR A 3 -22.60 11.61 12.47
N PRO A 4 -22.16 12.45 11.52
CA PRO A 4 -23.04 12.94 10.46
C PRO A 4 -23.50 11.77 9.54
N PRO A 5 -24.72 11.85 8.96
CA PRO A 5 -25.21 10.84 8.04
C PRO A 5 -24.38 10.80 6.75
N ILE A 6 -24.13 9.60 6.22
CA ILE A 6 -23.47 9.38 4.92
C ILE A 6 -24.56 9.00 3.91
N GLU A 7 -24.77 9.82 2.89
CA GLU A 7 -25.72 9.57 1.79
C GLU A 7 -25.00 8.96 0.57
N ILE A 8 -25.68 8.07 -0.16
CA ILE A 8 -25.12 7.39 -1.35
C ILE A 8 -25.73 8.00 -2.61
N ASP A 9 -24.93 8.75 -3.36
CA ASP A 9 -25.31 9.25 -4.68
C ASP A 9 -25.27 8.13 -5.72
N LYS A 10 -26.33 8.02 -6.53
CA LYS A 10 -26.45 7.05 -7.62
C LYS A 10 -26.38 7.76 -8.97
N ASN A 11 -25.88 7.07 -10.00
CA ASN A 11 -25.86 7.54 -11.40
C ASN A 11 -24.95 8.75 -11.69
N ILE A 12 -23.92 9.01 -10.89
CA ILE A 12 -22.90 10.02 -11.18
C ILE A 12 -21.88 9.46 -12.19
N ALA A 13 -21.60 10.20 -13.27
CA ALA A 13 -20.62 9.80 -14.27
C ALA A 13 -19.21 9.73 -13.68
N LEU A 14 -18.49 8.64 -13.97
CA LEU A 14 -17.11 8.47 -13.55
C LEU A 14 -16.19 9.37 -14.39
N PRO A 15 -15.32 10.21 -13.79
CA PRO A 15 -14.35 10.98 -14.55
C PRO A 15 -13.34 10.06 -15.25
N PRO A 16 -12.71 10.53 -16.35
CA PRO A 16 -11.69 9.76 -17.05
C PRO A 16 -10.58 9.30 -16.08
N LEU A 17 -10.33 7.99 -16.04
CA LEU A 17 -9.29 7.44 -15.17
C LEU A 17 -7.92 7.59 -15.84
N PRO A 18 -6.92 8.20 -15.18
CA PRO A 18 -5.56 8.22 -15.70
C PRO A 18 -5.01 6.79 -15.78
N GLN A 19 -4.64 6.36 -16.97
CA GLN A 19 -3.96 5.09 -17.20
C GLN A 19 -2.48 5.22 -16.80
N THR A 20 -2.13 4.91 -15.56
CA THR A 20 -0.72 4.64 -15.23
C THR A 20 -0.65 3.77 -13.97
N PHE A 21 -0.57 2.46 -14.17
CA PHE A 21 -0.15 1.53 -13.13
C PHE A 21 1.33 1.23 -13.30
N LEU A 22 2.20 2.23 -13.09
CA LEU A 22 3.61 1.96 -12.95
C LEU A 22 3.81 1.07 -11.72
N ARG A 23 4.58 -0.02 -11.88
CA ARG A 23 5.02 -0.87 -10.77
C ARG A 23 5.94 -0.04 -9.89
N LEU A 24 5.38 0.57 -8.86
CA LEU A 24 6.09 1.51 -7.98
C LEU A 24 7.04 0.82 -6.99
N TYR A 25 6.80 -0.46 -6.69
CA TYR A 25 7.52 -1.19 -5.65
C TYR A 25 8.10 -2.51 -6.18
N PRO A 26 9.29 -2.92 -5.72
CA PRO A 26 10.02 -4.08 -6.24
C PRO A 26 9.52 -5.43 -5.69
N PHE A 27 8.26 -5.54 -5.23
CA PHE A 27 7.71 -6.79 -4.68
C PHE A 27 7.95 -8.07 -5.50
N PRO A 28 7.90 -8.06 -6.85
CA PRO A 28 8.13 -9.25 -7.66
C PRO A 28 9.57 -9.77 -7.59
N ASP A 29 10.52 -8.88 -7.31
CA ASP A 29 11.96 -9.11 -7.38
C ASP A 29 12.58 -9.27 -5.98
N MET A 30 11.76 -9.19 -4.92
CA MET A 30 12.19 -9.43 -3.55
C MET A 30 12.12 -10.92 -3.21
N ASP A 31 13.17 -11.47 -2.64
CA ASP A 31 13.17 -12.79 -2.01
C ASP A 31 12.76 -12.71 -0.52
N VAL A 32 12.46 -13.84 0.11
CA VAL A 32 12.15 -13.87 1.55
C VAL A 32 13.38 -13.45 2.34
N GLY A 33 13.20 -12.47 3.24
CA GLY A 33 14.29 -11.82 3.97
C GLY A 33 14.70 -10.47 3.38
N ASP A 34 14.38 -10.20 2.11
CA ASP A 34 14.70 -8.92 1.50
C ASP A 34 13.90 -7.77 2.11
N SER A 35 14.50 -6.59 2.03
CA SER A 35 13.82 -5.35 2.38
C SER A 35 14.20 -4.20 1.46
N PHE A 36 13.23 -3.32 1.20
CA PHE A 36 13.51 -2.02 0.60
C PHE A 36 13.12 -0.89 1.55
N PHE A 37 13.78 0.24 1.39
CA PHE A 37 13.53 1.46 2.15
C PHE A 37 13.01 2.55 1.24
N LEU A 38 11.93 3.20 1.67
CA LEU A 38 11.38 4.38 1.01
C LEU A 38 11.60 5.58 1.92
N ALA A 39 12.48 6.48 1.50
CA ALA A 39 12.74 7.73 2.19
C ALA A 39 11.50 8.64 2.18
N GLY A 40 11.31 9.41 3.25
CA GLY A 40 10.20 10.35 3.34
C GLY A 40 10.25 11.21 4.60
N LYS A 41 9.63 12.38 4.52
CA LYS A 41 9.54 13.32 5.64
C LYS A 41 8.70 12.71 6.77
N ALA A 42 8.94 13.14 8.01
CA ALA A 42 8.22 12.64 9.19
C ALA A 42 6.69 12.76 9.02
N ALA A 43 6.22 13.91 8.52
CA ALA A 43 4.80 14.17 8.24
C ALA A 43 4.17 13.20 7.22
N GLU A 44 4.98 12.57 6.36
CA GLU A 44 4.53 11.71 5.28
C GLU A 44 4.67 10.21 5.59
N ARG A 45 5.40 9.84 6.66
CA ARG A 45 5.71 8.44 6.97
C ARG A 45 4.47 7.56 7.08
N GLN A 46 3.41 8.06 7.73
CA GLN A 46 2.17 7.30 7.88
C GLN A 46 1.49 7.07 6.52
N ARG A 47 1.43 8.11 5.67
CA ARG A 47 0.88 8.02 4.31
C ARG A 47 1.70 7.08 3.43
N LEU A 48 3.02 7.16 3.48
CA LEU A 48 3.93 6.26 2.76
C LEU A 48 3.75 4.81 3.21
N ARG A 49 3.68 4.57 4.52
CA ARG A 49 3.45 3.23 5.08
C ARG A 49 2.12 2.65 4.61
N GLN A 50 1.05 3.44 4.60
CA GLN A 50 -0.25 3.01 4.10
C GLN A 50 -0.22 2.71 2.59
N ARG A 51 0.45 3.54 1.78
CA ARG A 51 0.63 3.29 0.34
C ARG A 51 1.35 1.97 0.07
N ILE A 52 2.45 1.70 0.76
CA ILE A 52 3.20 0.44 0.63
C ILE A 52 2.31 -0.74 1.06
N ARG A 53 1.62 -0.63 2.20
CA ARG A 53 0.74 -1.70 2.73
C ARG A 53 -0.38 -2.06 1.75
N CYS A 54 -1.06 -1.05 1.18
CA CYS A 54 -2.13 -1.28 0.20
C CYS A 54 -1.59 -1.98 -1.07
N ALA A 55 -0.42 -1.55 -1.56
CA ALA A 55 0.19 -2.15 -2.73
C ALA A 55 0.68 -3.59 -2.47
N ALA A 56 1.30 -3.84 -1.31
CA ALA A 56 1.73 -5.16 -0.89
C ALA A 56 0.54 -6.13 -0.76
N ARG A 57 -0.57 -5.68 -0.15
CA ARG A 57 -1.80 -6.48 -0.06
C ARG A 57 -2.39 -6.80 -1.44
N ARG A 58 -2.43 -5.82 -2.35
CA ARG A 58 -2.91 -6.01 -3.72
C ARG A 58 -2.01 -6.97 -4.51
N PHE A 59 -0.69 -6.89 -4.30
CA PHE A 59 0.27 -7.81 -4.91
C PHE A 59 0.08 -9.24 -4.38
N ALA A 60 -0.04 -9.41 -3.06
CA ALA A 60 -0.27 -10.70 -2.43
C ALA A 60 -1.60 -11.34 -2.88
N ALA A 61 -2.71 -10.58 -2.87
CA ALA A 61 -4.03 -11.09 -3.27
C ALA A 61 -4.10 -11.59 -4.72
N ARG A 62 -3.19 -11.17 -5.60
CA ARG A 62 -3.10 -11.66 -6.99
C ARG A 62 -2.31 -12.95 -7.14
N ARG A 63 -1.53 -13.35 -6.13
CA ARG A 63 -0.53 -14.43 -6.21
C ARG A 63 -0.58 -15.42 -5.05
N ALA A 64 -1.52 -15.27 -4.12
CA ALA A 64 -1.56 -15.96 -2.84
C ALA A 64 -3.00 -16.24 -2.40
N ALA A 65 -3.14 -17.13 -1.41
CA ALA A 65 -4.36 -17.23 -0.62
C ALA A 65 -4.63 -15.87 0.09
N PRO A 66 -5.90 -15.45 0.23
CA PRO A 66 -6.27 -14.14 0.75
C PRO A 66 -5.67 -13.76 2.12
N ASP A 67 -5.31 -14.75 2.94
CA ASP A 67 -4.93 -14.57 4.34
C ASP A 67 -3.42 -14.73 4.62
N GLU A 68 -2.60 -14.99 3.60
CA GLU A 68 -1.16 -15.15 3.79
C GLU A 68 -0.44 -13.78 3.76
N ARG A 69 0.08 -13.35 4.92
CA ARG A 69 0.91 -12.14 5.01
C ARG A 69 2.31 -12.39 4.45
N ARG A 70 2.58 -11.88 3.24
CA ARG A 70 3.89 -11.96 2.57
C ARG A 70 4.81 -10.78 2.83
N PHE A 71 4.27 -9.65 3.28
CA PHE A 71 5.04 -8.43 3.52
C PHE A 71 4.69 -7.79 4.85
N THR A 72 5.67 -7.15 5.48
CA THR A 72 5.49 -6.31 6.67
C THR A 72 6.15 -4.95 6.48
N THR A 73 5.63 -3.92 7.14
CA THR A 73 6.14 -2.54 7.03
C THR A 73 6.27 -1.88 8.39
N ARG A 74 7.31 -1.07 8.55
CA ARG A 74 7.58 -0.30 9.78
C ARG A 74 8.11 1.08 9.42
N ALA A 75 7.61 2.09 10.13
CA ALA A 75 8.21 3.42 10.08
C ALA A 75 9.54 3.36 10.85
N VAL A 76 10.59 3.84 10.21
CA VAL A 76 11.93 3.97 10.80
C VAL A 76 12.40 5.42 10.63
N GLU A 77 13.55 5.77 11.18
CA GLU A 77 14.11 7.10 10.95
C GLU A 77 14.29 7.36 9.44
N GLY A 78 13.92 8.56 8.99
CA GLY A 78 14.02 8.97 7.59
C GLY A 78 13.00 8.35 6.61
N GLY A 79 12.12 7.42 7.03
CA GLY A 79 11.17 6.82 6.08
C GLY A 79 10.43 5.57 6.55
N VAL A 80 10.16 4.67 5.60
CA VAL A 80 9.45 3.40 5.84
C VAL A 80 10.23 2.27 5.21
N ARG A 81 10.44 1.19 5.97
CA ARG A 81 11.01 -0.05 5.47
C ARG A 81 9.92 -1.10 5.28
N CYS A 82 10.03 -1.85 4.19
CA CYS A 82 9.16 -2.96 3.85
C CYS A 82 10.01 -4.22 3.71
N TRP A 83 9.58 -5.31 4.35
CA TRP A 83 10.24 -6.62 4.27
C TRP A 83 9.33 -7.63 3.59
N ARG A 84 9.92 -8.56 2.86
CA ARG A 84 9.25 -9.78 2.44
C ARG A 84 9.51 -10.88 3.47
N ILE A 85 8.44 -11.46 3.99
CA ILE A 85 8.45 -12.45 5.08
C ILE A 85 7.94 -13.82 4.65
N ALA A 86 7.32 -13.92 3.46
CA ALA A 86 6.90 -15.14 2.77
C ALA A 86 6.77 -14.87 1.25
#